data_AF-A0A962A9D7-F1
#
_entry.id   AF-A0A962A9D7-F1
#
_cell.length_a   1.000
_cell.length_b   1.000
_cell.length_c   1.000
_cell.angle_alpha   90.00
_cell.angle_beta   90.00
_cell.angle_gamma   90.00
#
_symmetry.space_group_name_H-M   'P 1'
#
loop_
_entity.id
_entity.type
_entity.pdbx_description
1 polymer ?
#
loop_
_entity_poly.entity_id
_entity_poly.type
_entity_poly.pdbx_seq_one_letter_code
_entity_poly.pdbx_strand_id
1 'polypeptide(L)'
;MLRLARLSAIFFVALSGVASARAAELVLFERAGCVWCARWNEEVGGAYDKTEEGKRARLRRVDVAKGMPPDLAAVKAVVYTPTFVLVDDGREIGRIEGYQDNAFFYAYLDRLLEKAEQAKKPAIGG
;
A
#
# COMPACT_ATOMS: atom_id res chain seq x y z
N MET A 1 32.88 56.51 -10.86
CA MET A 1 33.57 55.23 -10.62
C MET A 1 32.63 54.32 -9.85
N LEU A 2 31.89 53.49 -10.59
CA LEU A 2 30.80 52.64 -10.08
C LEU A 2 31.41 51.35 -9.50
N ARG A 3 31.59 51.28 -8.17
CA ARG A 3 31.99 50.02 -7.51
C ARG A 3 30.76 49.13 -7.41
N LEU A 4 30.56 48.29 -8.42
CA LEU A 4 29.64 47.16 -8.38
C LEU A 4 30.08 46.22 -7.24
N ALA A 5 29.49 46.37 -6.07
CA ALA A 5 29.52 45.32 -5.05
C ALA A 5 28.63 44.18 -5.56
N ARG A 6 29.25 43.22 -6.25
CA ARG A 6 28.65 41.94 -6.58
C ARG A 6 28.43 41.18 -5.26
N LEU A 7 27.32 41.45 -4.59
CA LEU A 7 26.79 40.58 -3.55
C LEU A 7 26.34 39.30 -4.23
N SER A 8 27.27 38.36 -4.34
CA SER A 8 27.02 37.00 -4.78
C SER A 8 26.12 36.33 -3.73
N ALA A 9 24.80 36.43 -3.94
CA ALA A 9 23.84 35.67 -3.15
C ALA A 9 24.05 34.18 -3.48
N ILE A 10 24.81 33.48 -2.65
CA ILE A 10 24.89 32.02 -2.66
C ILE A 10 23.54 31.53 -2.14
N PHE A 11 22.59 31.37 -3.07
CA PHE A 11 21.34 30.67 -2.80
C PHE A 11 21.67 29.17 -2.78
N PHE A 12 22.09 28.68 -1.60
CA PHE A 12 22.31 27.25 -1.37
C PHE A 12 20.94 26.58 -1.36
N VAL A 13 20.43 26.26 -2.56
CA VAL A 13 19.24 25.42 -2.72
C VAL A 13 19.65 24.04 -2.21
N ALA A 14 19.35 23.77 -0.94
CA ALA A 14 19.37 22.42 -0.40
C ALA A 14 18.33 21.62 -1.17
N LEU A 15 18.79 20.93 -2.22
CA LEU A 15 18.03 19.98 -3.00
C LEU A 15 17.87 18.72 -2.13
N SER A 16 17.12 18.84 -1.04
CA SER A 16 16.71 17.71 -0.23
C SER A 16 15.85 16.84 -1.13
N GLY A 17 16.40 15.70 -1.57
CA GLY A 17 15.70 14.74 -2.40
C GLY A 17 14.38 14.36 -1.73
N VAL A 18 13.28 14.72 -2.37
CA VAL A 18 11.95 14.27 -1.94
C VAL A 18 11.92 12.78 -2.20
N ALA A 19 12.17 11.98 -1.16
CA ALA A 19 11.89 10.55 -1.22
C ALA A 19 10.40 10.40 -1.54
N SER A 20 10.09 9.91 -2.74
CA SER A 20 8.72 9.63 -3.13
C SER A 20 8.25 8.42 -2.33
N ALA A 21 7.60 8.69 -1.19
CA ALA A 21 6.97 7.64 -0.40
C ALA A 21 5.86 7.02 -1.24
N ARG A 22 5.93 5.71 -1.49
CA ARG A 22 4.83 5.01 -2.16
C ARG A 22 3.65 4.96 -1.19
N ALA A 23 2.47 5.35 -1.69
CA ALA A 23 1.23 5.22 -0.94
C ALA A 23 0.93 3.76 -0.60
N ALA A 24 0.15 3.54 0.45
CA ALA A 24 -0.28 2.20 0.83
C ALA A 24 -1.19 1.59 -0.26
N GLU A 25 -1.02 0.30 -0.51
CA GLU A 25 -1.81 -0.49 -1.46
C GLU A 25 -2.33 -1.74 -0.77
N LEU A 26 -3.58 -2.11 -1.07
CA LEU A 26 -4.10 -3.44 -0.75
C LEU A 26 -3.87 -4.35 -1.96
N VAL A 27 -2.88 -5.23 -1.88
CA VAL A 27 -2.54 -6.16 -2.95
C VAL A 27 -3.35 -7.44 -2.79
N LEU A 28 -4.33 -7.64 -3.67
CA LEU A 28 -5.02 -8.92 -3.84
C LEU A 28 -4.18 -9.85 -4.72
N PHE A 29 -3.70 -10.93 -4.12
CA PHE A 29 -3.13 -12.06 -4.81
C PHE A 29 -4.23 -13.08 -5.13
N GLU A 30 -4.42 -13.33 -6.42
CA GLU A 30 -5.45 -14.21 -6.96
C GLU A 30 -4.89 -15.14 -8.03
N ARG A 31 -5.70 -16.11 -8.46
CA ARG A 31 -5.40 -17.03 -9.56
C ARG A 31 -6.67 -17.43 -10.29
N ALA A 32 -6.52 -17.87 -11.54
CA ALA A 32 -7.62 -18.49 -12.28
C ALA A 32 -8.19 -19.72 -11.52
N GLY A 33 -9.52 -19.84 -11.50
CA GLY A 33 -10.23 -20.93 -10.81
C GLY A 33 -10.47 -20.73 -9.31
N CYS A 34 -10.02 -19.61 -8.74
CA CYS A 34 -10.25 -19.29 -7.34
C CYS A 34 -11.70 -18.84 -7.08
N VAL A 35 -12.54 -19.76 -6.59
CA VAL A 35 -13.97 -19.49 -6.28
C VAL A 35 -14.15 -18.38 -5.23
N TRP A 36 -13.26 -18.31 -4.24
CA TRP A 36 -13.31 -17.29 -3.19
C TRP A 36 -12.88 -15.91 -3.68
N CYS A 37 -11.98 -15.86 -4.67
CA CYS A 37 -11.60 -14.61 -5.33
C CYS A 37 -12.78 -14.07 -6.14
N ALA A 38 -13.49 -14.96 -6.87
CA ALA A 38 -14.71 -14.58 -7.60
C ALA A 38 -15.79 -14.03 -6.66
N ARG A 39 -16.01 -14.70 -5.53
CA ARG A 39 -16.96 -14.24 -4.51
C ARG A 39 -16.61 -12.86 -3.95
N TRP A 40 -15.34 -12.63 -3.59
CA TRP A 40 -14.90 -11.30 -3.14
C TRP A 40 -15.07 -10.23 -4.23
N ASN A 41 -14.79 -10.57 -5.49
CA ASN A 41 -14.95 -9.64 -6.61
C ASN A 41 -16.42 -9.20 -6.80
N GLU A 42 -17.35 -10.13 -6.62
CA GLU A 42 -18.80 -9.88 -6.70
C GLU A 42 -19.30 -9.04 -5.52
N GLU A 43 -18.91 -9.39 -4.29
CA GLU A 43 -19.44 -8.76 -3.08
C GLU A 43 -18.76 -7.42 -2.74
N VAL A 44 -17.47 -7.27 -3.07
CA VAL A 44 -16.62 -6.16 -2.62
C VAL A 44 -15.86 -5.50 -3.77
N GLY A 45 -15.19 -6.30 -4.60
CA GLY A 45 -14.16 -5.81 -5.53
C GLY A 45 -14.61 -4.73 -6.51
N GLY A 46 -15.88 -4.75 -6.95
CA GLY A 46 -16.43 -3.72 -7.86
C GLY A 46 -16.70 -2.36 -7.21
N ALA A 47 -16.87 -2.32 -5.89
CA ALA A 47 -17.16 -1.10 -5.14
C ALA A 47 -15.99 -0.64 -4.27
N TYR A 48 -14.97 -1.48 -4.07
CA TYR A 48 -13.88 -1.26 -3.12
C TYR A 48 -13.24 0.13 -3.22
N ASP A 49 -12.87 0.59 -4.42
CA ASP A 49 -12.20 1.90 -4.60
C ASP A 49 -13.07 3.11 -4.20
N LYS A 50 -14.37 2.91 -3.97
CA LYS A 50 -15.32 3.95 -3.53
C LYS A 50 -15.49 3.99 -2.01
N THR A 51 -15.00 3.00 -1.28
CA THR A 51 -15.10 2.95 0.19
C THR A 51 -14.03 3.81 0.86
N GLU A 52 -14.14 4.06 2.16
CA GLU A 52 -13.13 4.82 2.89
C GLU A 52 -11.81 4.04 2.99
N GLU A 53 -11.87 2.71 3.10
CA GLU A 53 -10.71 1.82 3.08
C GLU A 53 -10.03 1.84 1.70
N GLY A 54 -10.79 1.80 0.60
CA GLY A 54 -10.24 1.88 -0.75
C GLY A 54 -9.56 3.21 -1.05
N LYS A 55 -10.03 4.32 -0.45
CA LYS A 55 -9.36 5.63 -0.51
C LYS A 55 -8.04 5.65 0.27
N ARG A 56 -7.95 4.90 1.38
CA ARG A 56 -6.74 4.78 2.21
C ARG A 56 -5.71 3.82 1.62
N ALA A 57 -6.16 2.75 0.97
CA ALA A 57 -5.32 1.76 0.32
C ALA A 57 -5.95 1.28 -1.00
N ARG A 58 -5.42 1.79 -2.12
CA ARG A 58 -5.84 1.41 -3.48
C ARG A 58 -5.70 -0.10 -3.68
N LEU A 59 -6.69 -0.72 -4.32
CA LEU A 59 -6.61 -2.11 -4.71
C LEU A 59 -5.59 -2.30 -5.84
N ARG A 60 -4.71 -3.28 -5.68
CA ARG A 60 -3.86 -3.80 -6.76
C ARG A 60 -4.04 -5.30 -6.88
N ARG A 61 -4.13 -5.81 -8.10
CA ARG A 61 -4.31 -7.24 -8.37
C ARG A 61 -3.03 -7.87 -8.89
N VAL A 62 -2.69 -9.04 -8.36
CA VAL A 62 -1.53 -9.83 -8.78
C VAL A 62 -1.97 -11.27 -9.02
N ASP A 63 -1.74 -11.76 -10.23
CA ASP A 63 -1.92 -13.16 -10.57
C ASP A 63 -0.69 -13.96 -10.13
N VAL A 64 -0.83 -14.81 -9.11
CA VAL A 64 0.31 -15.59 -8.58
C VAL A 64 0.89 -16.56 -9.61
N ALA A 65 0.13 -16.94 -10.64
CA ALA A 65 0.63 -17.80 -11.72
C ALA A 65 1.65 -17.10 -12.62
N LYS A 66 1.70 -15.76 -12.61
CA LYS A 66 2.64 -14.95 -13.40
C LYS A 66 3.92 -14.59 -12.63
N GLY A 67 4.05 -15.06 -11.40
CA GLY A 67 5.17 -14.75 -10.51
C GLY A 67 5.00 -13.46 -9.72
N MET A 68 5.92 -13.23 -8.77
CA MET A 68 5.90 -12.05 -7.91
C MET A 68 6.48 -10.83 -8.65
N PRO A 69 5.76 -9.69 -8.72
CA PRO A 69 6.31 -8.45 -9.24
C PRO A 69 7.58 -8.00 -8.50
N PRO A 70 8.60 -7.45 -9.18
CA PRO A 70 9.86 -7.07 -8.53
C PRO A 70 9.72 -6.05 -7.40
N ASP A 71 8.73 -5.16 -7.48
CA ASP A 71 8.44 -4.16 -6.47
C ASP A 71 7.75 -4.71 -5.21
N LEU A 72 7.37 -5.99 -5.23
CA LEU A 72 6.83 -6.74 -4.10
C LEU A 72 7.81 -7.81 -3.59
N ALA A 73 9.10 -7.73 -3.93
CA ALA A 73 10.11 -8.71 -3.52
C ALA A 73 10.27 -8.86 -1.99
N ALA A 74 9.88 -7.83 -1.21
CA ALA A 74 9.89 -7.86 0.25
C ALA A 74 8.59 -8.41 0.87
N VAL A 75 7.57 -8.73 0.07
CA VAL A 75 6.33 -9.38 0.50
C VAL A 75 6.59 -10.87 0.66
N LYS A 76 6.13 -11.48 1.77
CA LYS A 76 6.35 -12.92 1.98
C LYS A 76 5.55 -13.73 0.96
N ALA A 77 6.04 -14.92 0.64
CA ALA A 77 5.38 -15.83 -0.29
C ALA A 77 3.88 -16.01 0.02
N VAL A 78 3.09 -16.09 -1.05
CA VAL A 78 1.64 -16.30 -0.98
C VAL A 78 1.33 -17.74 -1.35
N VAL A 79 0.74 -18.48 -0.42
CA VAL A 79 0.42 -19.91 -0.57
C VAL A 79 -1.06 -20.13 -0.89
N TYR A 80 -1.93 -19.23 -0.42
CA TYR A 80 -3.39 -19.34 -0.55
C TYR A 80 -3.96 -18.18 -1.37
N THR A 81 -5.09 -18.42 -2.04
CA THR A 81 -5.83 -17.39 -2.78
C THR A 81 -7.32 -17.39 -2.36
N PRO A 82 -7.95 -16.23 -2.16
CA PRO A 82 -7.35 -14.90 -2.21
C PRO A 82 -6.45 -14.65 -1.00
N THR A 83 -5.38 -13.88 -1.18
CA THR A 83 -4.64 -13.27 -0.06
C THR A 83 -4.57 -11.77 -0.31
N PHE A 84 -4.97 -10.98 0.68
CA PHE A 84 -4.92 -9.52 0.63
C PHE A 84 -3.76 -9.05 1.49
N VAL A 85 -2.76 -8.42 0.88
CA VAL A 85 -1.58 -7.93 1.60
C VAL A 85 -1.61 -6.41 1.59
N LEU A 86 -1.62 -5.80 2.78
CA LEU A 86 -1.42 -4.36 2.88
C LEU A 86 0.08 -4.07 2.77
N VAL A 87 0.45 -3.33 1.74
CA VAL A 87 1.82 -2.95 1.42
C VAL A 87 1.96 -1.44 1.55
N ASP A 88 3.00 -0.99 2.24
CA ASP A 88 3.34 0.42 2.37
C ASP A 88 4.85 0.58 2.17
N ASP A 89 5.24 1.50 1.28
CA ASP A 89 6.63 1.66 0.82
C ASP A 89 7.32 0.34 0.38
N GLY A 90 6.57 -0.52 -0.32
CA GLY A 90 7.06 -1.82 -0.79
C GLY A 90 7.23 -2.88 0.31
N ARG A 91 6.84 -2.57 1.55
CA ARG A 91 6.93 -3.48 2.70
C ARG A 91 5.56 -3.97 3.12
N GLU A 92 5.47 -5.26 3.42
CA GLU A 92 4.27 -5.86 3.98
C GLU A 92 4.01 -5.37 5.42
N ILE A 93 2.84 -4.76 5.65
CA ILE A 93 2.35 -4.38 6.98
C ILE A 93 1.61 -5.54 7.64
N GLY A 94 0.87 -6.30 6.84
CA GLY A 94 0.13 -7.50 7.24
C GLY A 94 -0.75 -8.01 6.12
N ARG A 95 -1.50 -9.09 6.39
CA ARG A 95 -2.32 -9.77 5.38
C ARG A 95 -3.60 -10.37 5.94
N ILE A 96 -4.55 -10.61 5.04
CA ILE A 96 -5.77 -11.40 5.24
C ILE A 96 -5.68 -12.59 4.29
N GLU A 97 -5.73 -13.81 4.81
CA GLU A 97 -5.69 -15.03 4.02
C GLU A 97 -7.09 -15.63 3.91
N GLY A 98 -7.59 -15.76 2.68
CA GLY A 98 -8.94 -16.22 2.39
C GLY A 98 -9.99 -15.11 2.40
N TYR A 99 -11.23 -15.52 2.11
CA TYR A 99 -12.41 -14.66 2.15
C TYR A 99 -13.62 -15.46 2.61
N GLN A 100 -14.29 -15.00 3.68
CA GLN A 100 -15.49 -15.63 4.24
C GLN A 100 -16.74 -14.84 3.84
N ASP A 101 -16.76 -13.56 4.19
CA ASP A 101 -17.77 -12.57 3.84
C ASP A 101 -17.19 -11.15 3.99
N ASN A 102 -17.98 -10.15 3.60
CA ASN A 102 -17.57 -8.76 3.57
C ASN A 102 -17.34 -8.16 4.97
N ALA A 103 -18.12 -8.54 5.97
CA ALA A 103 -18.04 -7.99 7.32
C ALA A 103 -16.71 -8.36 7.98
N PHE A 104 -16.31 -9.64 7.90
CA PHE A 104 -14.99 -10.05 8.39
C PHE A 104 -13.85 -9.43 7.59
N PHE A 105 -13.99 -9.33 6.27
CA PHE A 105 -12.97 -8.68 5.42
C PHE A 105 -12.69 -7.24 5.86
N TYR A 106 -13.73 -6.41 5.98
CA TYR A 106 -13.56 -5.01 6.39
C TYR A 106 -13.02 -4.90 7.83
N ALA A 107 -13.54 -5.70 8.77
CA ALA A 107 -13.05 -5.70 10.15
C ALA A 107 -11.54 -6.05 10.26
N TYR A 108 -11.04 -6.96 9.42
CA TYR A 108 -9.61 -7.25 9.37
C TYR A 108 -8.81 -6.17 8.63
N LEU A 109 -9.35 -5.62 7.55
CA LEU A 109 -8.72 -4.56 6.79
C LEU A 109 -8.53 -3.30 7.64
N ASP A 110 -9.54 -2.91 8.42
CA ASP A 110 -9.47 -1.75 9.31
C ASP A 110 -8.31 -1.86 10.29
N ARG A 111 -8.13 -3.03 10.91
CA ARG A 111 -7.00 -3.29 11.82
C ARG A 111 -5.65 -3.18 11.12
N LEU A 112 -5.57 -3.63 9.86
CA LEU A 112 -4.33 -3.49 9.07
C LEU A 112 -4.05 -2.03 8.75
N LEU A 113 -5.06 -1.26 8.39
CA LEU A 113 -4.93 0.16 8.09
C LEU A 113 -4.58 0.98 9.33
N GLU A 114 -5.20 0.72 10.48
CA GLU A 114 -4.82 1.31 11.77
C GLU A 114 -3.36 1.02 12.13
N LYS A 115 -2.92 -0.23 11.93
CA LYS A 115 -1.52 -0.61 12.15
C LYS A 115 -0.56 0.16 11.23
N ALA A 116 -0.93 0.36 9.97
CA ALA A 116 -0.12 1.15 9.03
C ALA A 116 -0.03 2.62 9.47
N GLU A 117 -1.12 3.22 9.95
CA GLU A 117 -1.13 4.59 10.47
C GLU A 117 -0.27 4.74 11.73
N GLN A 118 -0.34 3.78 12.65
CA GLN A 118 0.50 3.76 13.84
C GLN A 118 2.00 3.66 13.50
N ALA A 119 2.34 2.85 12.50
CA ALA A 119 3.73 2.72 12.02
C ALA A 119 4.27 4.01 11.39
N LYS A 120 3.40 4.87 10.86
CA LYS A 120 3.75 6.19 10.29
C LYS A 120 3.85 7.29 11.33
N LYS A 121 3.17 7.15 12.48
CA LYS A 121 3.16 8.19 13.51
C LYS A 121 4.56 8.35 14.09
N PRO A 122 5.16 9.56 14.07
CA PRO A 122 6.43 9.82 14.73
C PRO A 122 6.32 9.44 16.22
N ALA A 123 7.35 8.79 16.76
CA ALA A 123 7.45 8.59 18.20
C ALA A 123 7.60 9.96 18.87
N ILE A 124 6.48 10.55 19.29
CA ILE A 124 6.47 11.78 20.08
C ILE A 124 6.77 11.37 21.53
N GLY A 125 8.03 11.52 21.93
CA GLY A 125 8.45 11.62 23.32
C GLY A 125 8.76 10.30 24.04
N GLY A 126 10.04 10.13 24.37
CA GLY A 126 10.54 9.40 25.55
C GLY A 126 11.54 10.31 26.24
#